data_AF-E3G3Q1-F1
#
_entry.id   AF-E3G3Q1-F1
#
_cell.length_a   1.000
_cell.length_b   1.000
_cell.length_c   1.000
_cell.angle_alpha   90.00
_cell.angle_beta   90.00
_cell.angle_gamma   90.00
#
_symmetry.space_group_name_H-M   'P 1'
#
loop_
_entity.id
_entity.type
_entity.pdbx_description
1 polymer ?
#
loop_
_entity_poly.entity_id
_entity_poly.type
_entity_poly.pdbx_seq_one_letter_code
_entity_poly.pdbx_strand_id
1 'polypeptide(L)' 'MALYMTQKMSSGLHAAITYYRKQQNEHPSHAESGAFTSAAVSHYATTNNIDESDVESGKYQKCQGVPNGGLTQAI' A
#
# COMPACT_ATOMS: atom_id res chain seq x y z
N MET A 1 -1.97 7.21 19.46
CA MET A 1 -1.48 6.14 18.57
C MET A 1 -1.15 6.76 17.23
N ALA A 2 -0.09 6.31 16.55
CA ALA A 2 0.21 6.78 15.19
C ALA A 2 -0.79 6.15 14.21
N LEU A 3 -1.29 6.95 13.27
CA LEU A 3 -2.22 6.53 12.24
C LEU A 3 -1.47 6.19 10.95
N TYR A 4 -1.92 5.14 10.25
CA TYR A 4 -1.30 4.65 9.04
C TYR A 4 -2.33 4.51 7.90
N MET A 5 -1.86 4.79 6.69
CA MET A 5 -2.52 4.39 5.45
C MET A 5 -2.10 2.97 5.16
N THR A 6 -3.03 2.12 4.76
CA THR A 6 -2.75 0.74 4.39
C THR A 6 -3.45 0.40 3.10
N GLN A 7 -2.78 -0.35 2.23
CA GLN A 7 -3.38 -0.88 1.01
C GLN A 7 -2.69 -2.17 0.61
N LYS A 8 -3.51 -3.16 0.26
CA LYS A 8 -3.04 -4.46 -0.20
C LYS A 8 -2.79 -4.41 -1.71
N MET A 9 -1.66 -4.94 -2.16
CA MET A 9 -1.34 -5.13 -3.58
C MET A 9 -1.23 -6.63 -3.88
N SER A 10 -1.74 -7.04 -5.04
CA SER A 10 -1.65 -8.41 -5.57
C SER A 10 -1.48 -8.38 -7.09
N SER A 11 -1.18 -9.50 -7.72
CA SER A 11 -1.09 -9.60 -9.20
C SER A 11 -1.56 -10.95 -9.74
N GLY A 12 -2.41 -11.66 -8.98
CA GLY A 12 -2.88 -13.02 -9.28
C GLY A 12 -1.80 -14.13 -9.24
N LEU A 13 -0.57 -13.82 -9.66
CA LEU A 13 0.57 -14.74 -9.75
C LEU A 13 1.46 -14.71 -8.51
N HIS A 14 1.62 -13.53 -7.89
CA HIS A 14 2.50 -13.31 -6.76
C HIS A 14 1.74 -13.16 -5.44
N ALA A 15 2.45 -13.41 -4.34
CA ALA A 15 1.90 -13.27 -2.99
C ALA A 15 1.49 -11.81 -2.72
N ALA A 16 0.29 -11.63 -2.17
CA ALA A 16 -0.21 -10.30 -1.88
C ALA A 16 0.53 -9.65 -0.71
N ILE A 17 0.92 -8.39 -0.85
CA ILE A 17 1.65 -7.61 0.15
C ILE A 17 0.76 -6.47 0.63
N THR A 18 0.65 -6.31 1.95
CA THR A 18 -0.04 -5.16 2.56
C THR A 18 0.95 -4.05 2.82
N TYR A 19 0.90 -3.01 2.01
CA TYR A 19 1.72 -1.82 2.19
C TYR A 19 1.12 -0.91 3.24
N TYR A 20 1.98 -0.26 4.01
CA TYR A 20 1.56 0.75 4.96
C TYR A 20 2.53 1.92 5.04
N ARG A 21 1.98 3.12 5.27
CA ARG A 21 2.75 4.35 5.42
C ARG A 21 2.15 5.21 6.53
N LYS A 22 3.01 5.83 7.33
CA LYS A 22 2.56 6.73 8.41
C LYS A 22 1.81 7.90 7.81
N GLN A 23 0.62 8.18 8.35
CA GLN A 23 -0.17 9.34 7.97
C GLN A 23 0.42 10.60 8.58
N GLN A 24 0.50 11.65 7.75
CA GLN A 24 0.84 12.99 8.22
C GLN A 24 -0.37 13.59 8.97
N ASN A 25 -1.57 13.42 8.39
CA ASN A 25 -2.82 13.99 8.90
C ASN A 25 -3.87 12.89 9.08
N GLU A 26 -4.81 13.10 10.00
CA GLU A 26 -5.96 12.19 10.20
C GLU A 26 -6.76 11.99 8.90
N HIS A 27 -6.89 13.09 8.13
CA HIS A 27 -7.44 13.08 6.79
C HIS A 27 -6.32 13.39 5.79
N PRO A 28 -5.62 12.38 5.25
CA PRO A 28 -4.61 12.58 4.23
C PRO A 28 -5.26 13.22 3.00
N SER A 29 -4.54 14.14 2.38
CA SER A 29 -4.98 14.78 1.15
C SER A 29 -5.09 13.77 0.01
N HIS A 30 -5.86 14.10 -1.03
CA HIS A 30 -5.95 13.25 -2.21
C HIS A 30 -4.55 13.01 -2.84
N ALA A 31 -3.68 14.02 -2.80
CA ALA A 31 -2.30 13.92 -3.25
C ALA A 31 -1.48 12.93 -2.41
N GLU A 32 -1.63 12.94 -1.09
CA GLU A 32 -0.94 12.00 -0.19
C GLU A 32 -1.42 10.56 -0.41
N SER A 33 -2.73 10.35 -0.51
CA SER A 33 -3.30 9.02 -0.79
C SER A 33 -2.93 8.50 -2.18
N GLY A 34 -2.88 9.38 -3.18
CA GLY A 34 -2.45 9.04 -4.53
C GLY A 34 -0.97 8.66 -4.55
N ALA A 35 -0.11 9.48 -3.95
CA ALA A 35 1.32 9.20 -3.85
C ALA A 35 1.62 7.90 -3.09
N PHE A 36 0.84 7.58 -2.04
CA PHE A 36 0.93 6.30 -1.35
C PHE A 36 0.57 5.12 -2.25
N THR A 37 -0.55 5.22 -2.98
CA THR A 37 -1.03 4.17 -3.88
C THR A 37 0.00 3.92 -4.98
N SER A 38 0.47 4.97 -5.65
CA SER A 38 1.49 4.88 -6.70
C SER A 38 2.82 4.30 -6.18
N ALA A 39 3.26 4.71 -4.98
CA ALA A 39 4.47 4.16 -4.38
C ALA A 39 4.33 2.66 -4.07
N ALA A 40 3.18 2.23 -3.54
CA ALA A 40 2.90 0.83 -3.25
C ALA A 40 2.84 -0.03 -4.53
N VAL A 41 2.21 0.47 -5.60
CA VAL A 41 2.16 -0.19 -6.91
C VAL A 41 3.56 -0.34 -7.48
N SER A 42 4.32 0.76 -7.58
CA SER A 42 5.67 0.77 -8.14
C SER A 42 6.62 -0.15 -7.37
N HIS A 43 6.54 -0.13 -6.02
CA HIS A 43 7.35 -1.02 -5.20
C HIS A 43 6.99 -2.49 -5.39
N TYR A 44 5.70 -2.82 -5.47
CA TYR A 44 5.24 -4.20 -5.71
C TYR A 44 5.65 -4.70 -7.09
N ALA A 45 5.48 -3.88 -8.12
CA ALA A 45 5.90 -4.16 -9.50
C ALA A 45 7.41 -4.42 -9.57
N THR A 46 8.21 -3.53 -9.00
CA THR A 46 9.68 -3.66 -8.95
C THR A 46 10.12 -4.91 -8.19
N THR A 47 9.51 -5.19 -7.04
CA THR A 47 9.85 -6.34 -6.18
C THR A 47 9.55 -7.67 -6.87
N ASN A 48 8.44 -7.74 -7.61
CA ASN A 48 8.00 -8.96 -8.29
C ASN A 48 8.44 -9.02 -9.77
N ASN A 49 9.14 -7.99 -10.25
CA ASN A 49 9.56 -7.84 -11.65
C ASN A 49 8.40 -7.97 -12.65
N ILE A 50 7.28 -7.32 -12.35
CA ILE A 50 6.07 -7.27 -13.19
C ILE A 50 5.76 -5.83 -13.60
N ASP A 51 4.88 -5.64 -14.57
CA ASP A 51 4.40 -4.32 -14.95
C ASP A 51 3.48 -3.72 -13.88
N GLU A 52 3.48 -2.41 -13.72
CA GLU A 52 2.57 -1.71 -12.79
C GLU A 52 1.10 -1.92 -13.16
N SER A 53 0.80 -2.16 -14.44
CA SER A 53 -0.55 -2.44 -14.94
C SER A 53 -1.06 -3.83 -14.52
N ASP A 54 -0.16 -4.76 -14.20
CA ASP A 54 -0.51 -6.10 -13.68
C ASP A 54 -0.73 -6.10 -12.17
N VAL A 55 -0.50 -4.95 -11.49
CA VAL A 55 -0.72 -4.81 -10.06
C VAL A 55 -2.16 -4.44 -9.77
N GLU A 56 -2.86 -5.36 -9.11
CA GLU A 56 -4.18 -5.15 -8.59
C GLU A 56 -4.11 -4.45 -7.23
N SER A 57 -4.55 -3.19 -7.20
CA SER A 57 -4.67 -2.43 -5.96
C SER A 57 -5.96 -2.79 -5.23
N GLY A 58 -5.82 -3.32 -4.01
CA GLY A 58 -6.92 -3.57 -3.09
C GLY A 58 -7.47 -2.30 -2.45
N LYS A 59 -8.31 -2.49 -1.42
CA LYS A 59 -8.96 -1.41 -0.70
C LYS A 59 -7.94 -0.52 0.02
N TYR A 60 -7.94 0.76 -0.31
CA TYR A 60 -7.24 1.78 0.47
C TYR A 60 -7.97 2.02 1.79
N GLN A 61 -7.22 2.01 2.90
CA GLN A 61 -7.73 2.31 4.23
C GLN A 61 -6.84 3.35 4.91
N LYS A 62 -7.47 4.25 5.67
CA LYS A 62 -6.81 5.31 6.45
C LYS A 62 -7.15 5.15 7.93
N CYS A 63 -6.40 5.83 8.78
CA CYS A 63 -6.53 5.78 10.24
C CYS A 63 -6.38 4.37 10.81
N GLN A 64 -5.53 3.55 10.19
CA GLN A 64 -5.28 2.18 10.62
C GLN A 64 -4.08 2.11 11.56
N GLY A 65 -4.01 1.02 12.34
CA GLY A 65 -2.78 0.63 13.03
C GLY A 65 -1.77 0.03 12.05
N VAL A 66 -0.58 -0.29 12.54
CA VAL A 66 0.40 -1.06 11.76
C VAL A 66 -0.21 -2.45 11.48
N PRO A 67 -0.31 -2.88 10.21
CA PRO A 67 -0.85 -4.18 9.87
C PRO A 67 0.09 -5.28 10.39
N ASN A 68 -0.48 -6.28 11.07
CA ASN A 68 0.24 -7.38 11.71
C ASN A 68 -0.06 -8.76 11.09
N GLY A 69 -0.81 -8.80 9.99
CA GLY A 69 -1.23 -10.04 9.32
C GLY A 69 -0.61 -10.19 7.92
N GLY A 70 -0.08 -11.39 7.63
CA GLY A 70 0.48 -11.73 6.32
C GLY A 70 1.80 -11.01 6.01
N LEU A 71 2.11 -10.90 4.72
CA LEU A 71 3.25 -10.11 4.24
C LEU A 71 2.88 -8.63 4.31
N THR A 72 3.61 -7.87 5.13
CA THR A 72 3.42 -6.43 5.28
C THR A 72 4.72 -5.68 5.03
N GLN A 73 4.63 -4.51 4.39
CA GLN A 73 5.80 -3.72 4.01
C GLN A 73 5.56 -2.23 4.28
N ALA A 74 6.52 -1.58 4.95
CA ALA A 74 6.50 -0.14 5.14
C ALA A 74 7.06 0.57 3.89
N ILE A 75 6.42 1.66 3.47
CA ILE A 75 6.86 2.53 2.36
C ILE A 75 6.74 4.01 2.69
#